data_AF-A0A7S4NZ52-F1
#
_entry.id   AF-A0A7S4NZ52-F1
#
_cell.length_a   1.000
_cell.length_b   1.000
_cell.length_c   1.000
_cell.angle_alpha   90.00
_cell.angle_beta   90.00
_cell.angle_gamma   90.00
#
_symmetry.space_group_name_H-M   'P 1'
#
loop_
_entity.id
_entity.type
_entity.pdbx_description
1 polymer ?
#
loop_
_entity_poly.entity_id
_entity_poly.type
_entity_poly.pdbx_seq_one_letter_code
_entity_poly.pdbx_strand_id
1 'polypeptide(L)'
;EKKALLDRAYKFLSWSAADARVVYDTMMAEGKDNIQKVCETLKEWRNPDEIREYIEAFWKYGPQCYQKTAWDTKIQAFKKAEEKVEIERTIKELFAKQCAKSIPKVQDYKQSLENRMIRLVHEGDFFDYEGITQRLKEQPEYQFDFYVLTRTSSQIRKMLHGILKRLKKEASDAPMEPP
;
A
#
# COMPACT_ATOMS: atom_id res chain seq x y z
N GLU A 1 -13.25 -32.19 -28.16
CA GLU A 1 -13.85 -31.29 -27.15
C GLU A 1 -13.66 -31.78 -25.71
N LYS A 2 -14.15 -32.97 -25.33
CA LYS A 2 -13.98 -33.55 -23.98
C LYS A 2 -12.51 -33.58 -23.49
N LYS A 3 -11.56 -33.99 -24.33
CA LYS A 3 -10.13 -34.01 -23.99
C LYS A 3 -9.54 -32.62 -23.74
N ALA A 4 -9.93 -31.62 -24.53
CA ALA A 4 -9.48 -30.23 -24.34
C ALA A 4 -10.08 -29.58 -23.08
N LEU A 5 -11.32 -29.93 -22.72
CA LEU A 5 -11.93 -29.50 -21.45
C LEU A 5 -11.25 -30.16 -20.25
N LEU A 6 -10.94 -31.45 -20.37
CA LEU A 6 -10.20 -32.19 -19.38
C LEU A 6 -8.78 -31.65 -19.22
N ASP A 7 -8.01 -31.45 -20.30
CA ASP A 7 -6.66 -30.87 -20.24
C ASP A 7 -6.66 -29.47 -19.59
N ARG A 8 -7.72 -28.67 -19.80
CA ARG A 8 -7.92 -27.39 -19.09
C ARG A 8 -8.22 -27.57 -17.60
N ALA A 9 -9.06 -28.54 -17.23
CA ALA A 9 -9.39 -28.83 -15.84
C ALA A 9 -8.20 -29.48 -15.08
N TYR A 10 -7.40 -30.29 -15.78
CA TYR A 10 -6.21 -30.97 -15.25
C TYR A 10 -5.03 -30.02 -15.02
N LYS A 11 -5.00 -28.86 -15.70
CA LYS A 11 -3.90 -27.89 -15.60
C LYS A 11 -3.67 -27.36 -14.18
N PHE A 12 -4.73 -27.24 -13.37
CA PHE A 12 -4.65 -26.77 -11.98
C PHE A 12 -5.11 -27.82 -10.97
N LEU A 13 -5.09 -29.11 -11.33
CA LEU A 13 -5.59 -30.16 -10.42
C LEU A 13 -4.68 -30.38 -9.21
N SER A 14 -3.41 -29.98 -9.31
CA SER A 14 -2.48 -29.94 -8.18
C SER A 14 -2.72 -28.75 -7.24
N TRP A 15 -3.59 -27.80 -7.58
CA TRP A 15 -3.83 -26.60 -6.80
C TRP A 15 -4.88 -26.83 -5.72
N SER A 16 -4.50 -26.53 -4.48
CA SER A 16 -5.42 -26.58 -3.35
C SER A 16 -6.22 -25.27 -3.22
N ALA A 17 -7.31 -25.32 -2.46
CA ALA A 17 -8.04 -24.10 -2.09
C ALA A 17 -7.17 -23.13 -1.25
N ALA A 18 -6.19 -23.64 -0.51
CA ALA A 18 -5.23 -22.82 0.22
C ALA A 18 -4.28 -22.10 -0.75
N ASP A 19 -3.81 -22.78 -1.79
CA ASP A 19 -2.93 -22.19 -2.81
C ASP A 19 -3.65 -21.06 -3.56
N ALA A 20 -4.90 -21.31 -3.95
CA ALA A 20 -5.77 -20.31 -4.55
C ALA A 20 -5.98 -19.09 -3.65
N ARG A 21 -6.08 -19.29 -2.34
CA ARG A 21 -6.23 -18.21 -1.37
C ARG A 21 -4.94 -17.41 -1.21
N VAL A 22 -3.79 -18.08 -1.10
CA VAL A 22 -2.48 -17.41 -1.01
C VAL A 22 -2.24 -16.54 -2.25
N VAL A 23 -2.45 -17.08 -3.45
CA VAL A 23 -2.30 -16.29 -4.68
C VAL A 23 -3.26 -15.11 -4.71
N TYR A 24 -4.53 -15.31 -4.35
CA TYR A 24 -5.51 -14.24 -4.29
C TYR A 24 -5.14 -13.13 -3.29
N ASP A 25 -4.68 -13.50 -2.09
CA ASP A 25 -4.27 -12.56 -1.05
C ASP A 25 -3.01 -11.79 -1.48
N THR A 26 -2.04 -12.45 -2.13
CA THR A 26 -0.86 -11.78 -2.70
C THR A 26 -1.22 -10.84 -3.86
N MET A 27 -2.13 -11.24 -4.75
CA MET A 27 -2.62 -10.36 -5.81
C MET A 27 -3.31 -9.11 -5.25
N MET A 28 -4.05 -9.23 -4.14
CA MET A 28 -4.66 -8.07 -3.48
C MET A 28 -3.61 -7.13 -2.88
N ALA A 29 -2.51 -7.67 -2.33
CA ALA A 29 -1.45 -6.88 -1.74
C ALA A 29 -0.61 -6.14 -2.78
N GLU A 30 -0.29 -6.78 -3.90
CA GLU A 30 0.62 -6.25 -4.92
C GLU A 30 -0.08 -5.49 -6.06
N GLY A 31 -1.39 -5.68 -6.20
CA GLY A 31 -2.20 -5.12 -7.28
C GLY A 31 -2.31 -6.06 -8.49
N LYS A 32 -3.41 -5.93 -9.22
CA LYS A 32 -3.75 -6.83 -10.34
C LYS A 32 -2.69 -6.86 -11.45
N ASP A 33 -2.09 -5.70 -11.74
CA ASP A 33 -1.21 -5.53 -12.89
C ASP A 33 0.25 -5.94 -12.59
N ASN A 34 0.62 -6.12 -11.31
CA ASN A 34 1.98 -6.48 -10.88
C ASN A 34 2.19 -8.00 -10.80
N ILE A 35 1.81 -8.73 -11.85
CA ILE A 35 1.92 -10.21 -11.90
C ILE A 35 3.36 -10.67 -11.63
N GLN A 36 4.35 -9.94 -12.14
CA GLN A 36 5.76 -10.26 -11.94
C GLN A 36 6.14 -10.25 -10.45
N LYS A 37 5.67 -9.25 -9.70
CA LYS A 37 5.94 -9.12 -8.26
C LYS A 37 5.21 -10.18 -7.46
N VAL A 38 3.98 -10.53 -7.85
CA VAL A 38 3.24 -11.66 -7.25
C VAL A 38 4.00 -12.97 -7.45
N CYS A 39 4.55 -13.21 -8.65
CA CYS A 39 5.35 -14.40 -8.93
C CYS A 39 6.65 -14.42 -8.11
N GLU A 40 7.30 -13.27 -7.93
CA GLU A 40 8.52 -13.15 -7.12
C GLU A 40 8.25 -13.41 -5.63
N THR A 41 7.14 -12.91 -5.09
CA THR A 41 6.73 -13.14 -3.70
C THR A 41 6.42 -14.62 -3.43
N LEU A 42 5.91 -15.32 -4.44
CA LEU A 42 5.47 -16.72 -4.32
C LEU A 42 6.41 -17.74 -4.95
N LYS A 43 7.59 -17.32 -5.40
CA LYS A 43 8.58 -18.17 -6.08
C LYS A 43 9.06 -19.36 -5.26
N GLU A 44 9.03 -19.23 -3.92
CA GLU A 44 9.40 -20.31 -2.98
C GLU A 44 8.25 -21.29 -2.75
N TRP A 45 7.02 -20.91 -3.12
CA TRP A 45 5.81 -21.68 -2.91
C TRP A 45 5.42 -22.49 -4.14
N ARG A 46 5.50 -21.88 -5.33
CA ARG A 46 5.23 -22.54 -6.62
C ARG A 46 6.09 -21.95 -7.72
N ASN A 47 6.17 -22.67 -8.83
CA ASN A 47 6.84 -22.20 -10.03
C ASN A 47 6.18 -20.88 -10.52
N PRO A 48 6.94 -19.80 -10.72
CA PRO A 48 6.46 -18.54 -11.29
C PRO A 48 5.59 -18.68 -12.55
N ASP A 49 5.93 -19.62 -13.44
CA ASP A 49 5.15 -19.83 -14.66
C ASP A 49 3.77 -20.42 -14.37
N GLU A 50 3.65 -21.36 -13.43
CA GLU A 50 2.35 -21.89 -13.00
C GLU A 50 1.49 -20.81 -12.35
N ILE A 51 2.11 -19.93 -11.56
CA ILE A 51 1.42 -18.82 -10.90
C ILE A 51 0.90 -17.82 -11.94
N ARG A 52 1.73 -17.45 -12.92
CA ARG A 52 1.33 -16.57 -14.02
C ARG A 52 0.14 -17.15 -14.78
N GLU A 53 0.23 -18.43 -15.17
CA GLU A 53 -0.84 -19.11 -15.88
C GLU A 53 -2.13 -19.21 -15.06
N TYR A 54 -2.03 -19.42 -13.74
CA TYR A 54 -3.17 -19.44 -12.83
C TYR A 54 -3.84 -18.06 -12.72
N ILE A 55 -3.06 -16.99 -12.59
CA ILE A 55 -3.56 -15.61 -12.52
C ILE A 55 -4.29 -15.24 -13.82
N GLU A 56 -3.70 -15.56 -14.97
CA GLU A 56 -4.33 -15.34 -16.28
C GLU A 56 -5.65 -16.11 -16.41
N ALA A 57 -5.67 -17.38 -15.99
CA ALA A 57 -6.87 -18.19 -15.99
C ALA A 57 -7.95 -17.65 -15.05
N PHE A 58 -7.57 -17.17 -13.87
CA PHE A 58 -8.48 -16.56 -12.89
C PHE A 58 -9.22 -15.37 -13.50
N TRP A 59 -8.52 -14.46 -14.17
CA TRP A 59 -9.15 -13.28 -14.78
C TRP A 59 -9.97 -13.62 -16.03
N LYS A 60 -9.48 -14.55 -16.85
CA LYS A 60 -10.13 -14.93 -18.10
C LYS A 60 -11.40 -15.74 -17.89
N TYR A 61 -11.38 -16.66 -16.93
CA TYR A 61 -12.46 -17.63 -16.72
C TYR A 61 -13.27 -17.39 -15.44
N GLY A 62 -12.77 -16.58 -14.50
CA GLY A 62 -13.46 -16.24 -13.26
C GLY A 62 -14.93 -15.79 -13.44
N PRO A 63 -15.26 -14.90 -14.40
CA PRO A 63 -16.65 -14.50 -14.65
C PRO A 63 -17.58 -15.66 -15.05
N GLN A 64 -17.03 -16.75 -15.59
CA GLN A 64 -17.76 -17.93 -16.05
C GLN A 64 -17.79 -19.05 -14.99
N CYS A 65 -16.78 -19.11 -14.13
CA CYS A 65 -16.60 -20.16 -13.13
C CYS A 65 -17.26 -19.86 -11.78
N TYR A 66 -17.38 -18.58 -11.41
CA TYR A 66 -18.01 -18.17 -10.16
C TYR A 66 -19.48 -17.82 -10.37
N GLN A 67 -20.30 -18.08 -9.35
CA GLN A 67 -21.62 -17.45 -9.28
C GLN A 67 -21.46 -15.93 -9.35
N LYS A 68 -22.33 -15.26 -10.10
CA LYS A 68 -22.24 -13.81 -10.36
C LYS A 68 -22.01 -12.98 -9.09
N THR A 69 -22.74 -13.28 -8.02
CA THR A 69 -22.62 -12.62 -6.71
C THR A 69 -21.25 -12.84 -6.04
N ALA A 70 -20.69 -14.04 -6.13
CA ALA A 70 -19.38 -14.37 -5.58
C ALA A 70 -18.26 -13.70 -6.39
N TRP A 71 -18.41 -13.65 -7.72
CA TRP A 71 -17.48 -12.92 -8.60
C TRP A 71 -17.48 -11.42 -8.28
N ASP A 72 -18.66 -10.80 -8.22
CA ASP A 72 -18.80 -9.38 -7.92
C ASP A 72 -18.18 -9.02 -6.57
N THR A 73 -18.35 -9.89 -5.56
CA THR A 73 -17.73 -9.72 -4.24
C THR A 73 -16.19 -9.74 -4.32
N LYS A 74 -15.62 -10.69 -5.08
CA LYS A 74 -14.16 -10.76 -5.29
C LYS A 74 -13.64 -9.52 -6.02
N ILE A 75 -14.33 -9.07 -7.06
CA ILE A 75 -13.96 -7.86 -7.80
C ILE A 75 -14.00 -6.62 -6.92
N GLN A 76 -15.03 -6.48 -6.08
CA GLN A 76 -15.11 -5.35 -5.13
C GLN A 76 -13.99 -5.38 -4.11
N ALA A 77 -13.61 -6.56 -3.61
CA ALA A 77 -12.47 -6.70 -2.70
C ALA A 77 -11.15 -6.28 -3.37
N PHE A 78 -10.93 -6.70 -4.63
CA PHE A 78 -9.78 -6.25 -5.42
C PHE A 78 -9.74 -4.72 -5.58
N LYS A 79 -10.85 -4.10 -6.00
CA LYS A 79 -10.92 -2.64 -6.17
C LYS A 79 -10.59 -1.89 -4.87
N LYS A 80 -11.08 -2.37 -3.73
CA LYS A 80 -10.77 -1.78 -2.42
C LYS A 80 -9.29 -1.94 -2.05
N ALA A 81 -8.70 -3.08 -2.38
CA ALA A 81 -7.29 -3.32 -2.13
C ALA A 81 -6.41 -2.43 -3.02
N GLU A 82 -6.73 -2.30 -4.30
CA GLU A 82 -6.05 -1.39 -5.23
C GLU A 82 -6.17 0.08 -4.81
N GLU A 83 -7.37 0.51 -4.39
CA GLU A 83 -7.57 1.86 -3.85
C GLU A 83 -6.69 2.10 -2.62
N LYS A 84 -6.56 1.10 -1.73
CA LYS A 84 -5.69 1.20 -0.56
C LYS A 84 -4.20 1.31 -0.95
N VAL A 85 -3.74 0.47 -1.87
CA VAL A 85 -2.35 0.50 -2.36
C VAL A 85 -2.04 1.82 -3.05
N GLU A 86 -2.97 2.33 -3.85
CA GLU A 86 -2.84 3.61 -4.53
C GLU A 86 -2.79 4.79 -3.55
N ILE A 87 -3.63 4.75 -2.49
CA ILE A 87 -3.58 5.72 -1.40
C ILE A 87 -2.22 5.67 -0.69
N GLU A 88 -1.71 4.48 -0.36
CA GLU A 88 -0.41 4.29 0.27
C GLU A 88 0.73 4.85 -0.60
N ARG A 89 0.71 4.54 -1.90
CA ARG A 89 1.68 5.06 -2.87
C ARG A 89 1.63 6.59 -2.94
N THR A 90 0.44 7.15 -3.10
CA THR A 90 0.24 8.60 -3.15
C THR A 90 0.76 9.29 -1.87
N ILE A 91 0.47 8.72 -0.70
CA ILE A 91 0.97 9.25 0.58
C ILE A 91 2.50 9.22 0.58
N LYS A 92 3.13 8.09 0.25
CA LYS A 92 4.60 7.99 0.22
C LYS A 92 5.22 9.02 -0.72
N GLU A 93 4.67 9.18 -1.92
CA GLU A 93 5.14 10.19 -2.88
C GLU A 93 5.02 11.62 -2.35
N LEU A 94 3.89 11.97 -1.72
CA LEU A 94 3.68 13.31 -1.15
C LEU A 94 4.69 13.62 -0.04
N PHE A 95 4.92 12.67 0.87
CA PHE A 95 5.88 12.84 1.96
C PHE A 95 7.32 12.88 1.44
N ALA A 96 7.67 12.05 0.45
CA ALA A 96 8.99 12.09 -0.20
C ALA A 96 9.26 13.44 -0.89
N LYS A 97 8.29 13.95 -1.66
CA LYS A 97 8.38 15.29 -2.29
C LYS A 97 8.59 16.38 -1.24
N GLN A 98 7.90 16.31 -0.10
CA GLN A 98 8.05 17.29 0.96
C GLN A 98 9.42 17.18 1.66
N CYS A 99 9.94 15.97 1.88
CA CYS A 99 11.29 15.76 2.41
C CYS A 99 12.38 16.33 1.49
N ALA A 100 12.16 16.30 0.17
CA ALA A 100 13.10 16.84 -0.82
C ALA A 100 13.11 18.38 -0.89
N LYS A 101 12.08 19.06 -0.38
CA LYS A 101 12.04 20.53 -0.36
C LYS A 101 13.09 21.08 0.61
N SER A 102 13.75 22.16 0.20
CA SER A 102 14.70 22.88 1.06
C SER A 102 14.00 23.37 2.33
N ILE A 103 14.56 22.99 3.47
CA ILE A 103 14.05 23.34 4.80
C ILE A 103 14.42 24.82 5.05
N PRO A 104 13.44 25.71 5.25
CA PRO A 104 13.73 27.12 5.49
C PRO A 104 14.61 27.28 6.74
N LYS A 105 15.59 28.20 6.67
CA LYS A 105 16.58 28.43 7.74
C LYS A 105 15.96 28.89 9.06
N VAL A 106 14.78 29.50 9.01
CA VAL A 106 14.01 29.92 10.19
C VAL A 106 12.73 29.12 10.21
N GLN A 107 12.53 28.35 11.28
CA GLN A 107 11.34 27.54 11.49
C GLN A 107 10.77 27.85 12.86
N ASP A 108 9.45 28.01 12.93
CA ASP A 108 8.77 27.95 14.21
C ASP A 108 8.75 26.51 14.74
N TYR A 109 8.46 26.35 16.03
CA TYR A 109 8.40 25.05 16.69
C TYR A 109 7.47 24.06 15.97
N LYS A 110 6.31 24.54 15.50
CA LYS A 110 5.32 23.70 14.83
C LYS A 110 5.84 23.20 13.49
N GLN A 111 6.47 24.05 12.69
CA GLN A 111 7.08 23.68 11.41
C GLN A 111 8.22 22.68 11.61
N SER A 112 9.08 22.90 12.62
CA SER A 112 10.16 21.97 12.97
C SER A 112 9.61 20.58 13.33
N LEU A 113 8.60 20.53 14.20
CA LEU A 113 7.94 19.28 14.59
C LEU A 113 7.27 18.58 13.39
N GLU A 114 6.55 19.32 12.56
CA GLU A 114 5.92 18.78 11.36
C GLU A 114 6.96 18.21 10.38
N ASN A 115 8.06 18.93 10.14
CA ASN A 115 9.16 18.44 9.29
C ASN A 115 9.77 17.15 9.83
N ARG A 116 9.91 17.03 11.16
CA ARG A 116 10.37 15.79 11.77
C ARG A 116 9.38 14.66 11.57
N MET A 117 8.10 14.89 11.78
CA MET A 117 7.04 13.90 11.54
C MET A 117 7.01 13.46 10.07
N ILE A 118 7.21 14.39 9.13
CA ILE A 118 7.29 14.08 7.69
C ILE A 118 8.47 13.13 7.40
N ARG A 119 9.66 13.40 7.98
CA ARG A 119 10.82 12.52 7.83
C ARG A 119 10.59 11.13 8.42
N LEU A 120 9.99 11.04 9.62
CA LEU A 120 9.68 9.75 10.25
C LEU A 120 8.67 8.93 9.45
N VAL A 121 7.75 9.57 8.73
CA VAL A 121 6.86 8.89 7.78
C VAL A 121 7.61 8.45 6.54
N HIS A 122 8.51 9.27 6.00
CA HIS A 122 9.31 8.93 4.82
C HIS A 122 10.26 7.74 5.08
N GLU A 123 10.82 7.65 6.28
CA GLU A 123 11.67 6.54 6.73
C GLU A 123 10.88 5.27 7.09
N GLY A 124 9.55 5.37 7.25
CA GLY A 124 8.71 4.29 7.73
C GLY A 124 7.38 4.17 6.99
N ASP A 125 6.33 3.80 7.71
CA ASP A 125 4.97 3.69 7.21
C ASP A 125 4.08 4.76 7.85
N PHE A 126 3.33 5.50 7.03
CA PHE A 126 2.35 6.48 7.49
C PHE A 126 1.30 5.89 8.44
N PHE A 127 0.94 4.62 8.25
CA PHE A 127 -0.07 3.94 9.07
C PHE A 127 0.49 3.39 10.39
N ASP A 128 1.81 3.38 10.58
CA ASP A 128 2.50 2.98 11.82
C ASP A 128 2.51 4.12 12.86
N TYR A 129 1.32 4.52 13.32
CA TYR A 129 1.20 5.65 14.25
C TYR A 129 1.89 5.41 15.59
N GLU A 130 1.94 4.17 16.06
CA GLU A 130 2.59 3.80 17.31
C GLU A 130 4.11 3.88 17.18
N GLY A 131 4.68 3.27 16.15
CA GLY A 131 6.11 3.34 15.88
C GLY A 131 6.58 4.77 15.56
N ILE A 132 5.80 5.56 14.82
CA ILE A 132 6.10 6.99 14.63
C ILE A 132 6.11 7.74 15.96
N THR A 133 5.16 7.45 16.86
CA THR A 133 5.10 8.10 18.18
C THR A 133 6.32 7.78 19.03
N GLN A 134 6.73 6.51 19.06
CA GLN A 134 7.92 6.08 19.81
C GLN A 134 9.19 6.72 19.23
N ARG A 135 9.40 6.59 17.91
CA ARG A 135 10.56 7.20 17.21
C ARG A 135 10.62 8.71 17.38
N LEU A 136 9.47 9.39 17.47
CA LEU A 136 9.41 10.83 17.72
C LEU A 136 9.87 11.17 19.14
N LYS A 137 9.42 10.43 20.17
CA LYS A 137 9.81 10.67 21.57
C LYS A 137 11.27 10.34 21.86
N GLU A 138 11.85 9.42 21.11
CA GLU A 138 13.26 9.03 21.22
C GLU A 138 14.23 10.07 20.65
N GLN A 139 13.74 11.09 19.93
CA GLN A 139 14.62 12.10 19.36
C GLN A 139 15.26 12.97 20.46
N PRO A 140 16.60 13.17 20.43
CA PRO A 140 17.30 13.98 21.43
C PRO A 140 16.74 15.39 21.58
N GLU A 141 16.29 16.01 20.48
CA GLU A 141 15.72 17.36 20.49
C GLU A 141 14.41 17.49 21.29
N TYR A 142 13.70 16.38 21.56
CA TYR A 142 12.43 16.37 22.29
C TYR A 142 12.53 15.77 23.70
N GLN A 143 13.74 15.47 24.19
CA GLN A 143 13.94 14.86 25.51
C GLN A 143 13.33 15.67 26.67
N PHE A 144 13.22 16.99 26.51
CA PHE A 144 12.61 17.89 27.49
C PHE A 144 11.30 18.52 27.00
N ASP A 145 10.79 18.06 25.86
CA ASP A 145 9.58 18.59 25.26
C ASP A 145 8.34 17.85 25.79
N PHE A 146 7.78 18.38 26.88
CA PHE A 146 6.57 17.84 27.49
C PHE A 146 5.38 17.76 26.52
N TYR A 147 5.30 18.63 25.51
CA TYR A 147 4.23 18.57 24.52
C TYR A 147 4.35 17.28 23.71
N VAL A 148 5.54 16.96 23.18
CA VAL A 148 5.77 15.73 22.38
C VAL A 148 5.67 14.48 23.26
N LEU A 149 6.29 14.51 24.44
CA LEU A 149 6.34 13.36 25.35
C LEU A 149 4.96 12.92 25.84
N THR A 150 4.00 13.84 25.97
CA THR A 150 2.62 13.53 26.39
C THR A 150 1.70 13.11 25.23
N ARG A 151 2.14 13.19 23.96
CA ARG A 151 1.30 12.77 22.83
C ARG A 151 1.06 11.28 22.81
N THR A 152 -0.20 10.92 22.57
CA THR A 152 -0.62 9.55 22.28
C THR A 152 -0.58 9.29 20.77
N SER A 153 -0.51 8.02 20.37
CA SER A 153 -0.57 7.62 18.96
C SER A 153 -1.82 8.15 18.24
N SER A 154 -2.94 8.26 18.93
CA SER A 154 -4.18 8.87 18.40
C SER A 154 -4.03 10.37 18.12
N GLN A 155 -3.31 11.11 18.96
CA GLN A 155 -3.04 12.53 18.73
C GLN A 155 -2.03 12.72 17.59
N ILE A 156 -0.96 11.90 17.54
CA ILE A 156 0.00 11.87 16.44
C ILE A 156 -0.70 11.55 15.10
N ARG A 157 -1.61 10.58 15.08
CA ARG A 157 -2.47 10.30 13.93
C ARG A 157 -3.22 11.54 13.46
N LYS A 158 -3.90 12.27 14.35
CA LYS A 158 -4.63 13.50 13.97
C LYS A 158 -3.70 14.56 13.36
N MET A 159 -2.50 14.70 13.90
CA MET A 159 -1.49 15.63 13.37
C MET A 159 -1.02 15.20 11.97
N LEU A 160 -0.67 13.93 11.78
CA LEU A 160 -0.26 13.37 10.49
C LEU A 160 -1.35 13.50 9.42
N HIS A 161 -2.61 13.25 9.77
CA HIS A 161 -3.74 13.46 8.84
C HIS A 161 -3.93 14.96 8.50
N GLY A 162 -3.65 15.86 9.45
CA GLY A 162 -3.61 17.29 9.20
C GLY A 162 -2.51 17.71 8.22
N ILE A 163 -1.30 17.13 8.38
CA ILE A 163 -0.17 17.32 7.45
C ILE A 163 -0.55 16.79 6.07
N LEU A 164 -1.04 15.54 5.98
CA LEU A 164 -1.45 14.91 4.73
C LEU A 164 -2.49 15.74 3.98
N LYS A 165 -3.48 16.29 4.68
CA LYS A 165 -4.50 17.17 4.07
C LYS A 165 -3.88 18.42 3.45
N ARG A 166 -2.88 19.03 4.10
CA ARG A 166 -2.16 20.18 3.56
C ARG A 166 -1.31 19.79 2.35
N LEU A 167 -0.56 18.70 2.42
CA LEU A 167 0.24 18.21 1.29
C LEU A 167 -0.60 17.88 0.07
N LYS A 168 -1.77 17.25 0.25
CA LYS A 168 -2.72 17.00 -0.83
C LYS A 168 -3.20 18.28 -1.49
N LYS A 169 -3.48 19.33 -0.69
CA LYS A 169 -3.90 20.64 -1.21
C LYS A 169 -2.77 21.34 -1.96
N GLU A 170 -1.55 21.33 -1.41
CA GLU A 170 -0.38 21.89 -2.09
C GLU A 170 -0.11 21.19 -3.43
N ALA A 171 -0.31 19.87 -3.50
CA ALA A 171 -0.15 19.12 -4.73
C ALA A 171 -1.25 19.39 -5.77
N SER A 172 -2.49 19.68 -5.34
CA SER A 172 -3.57 20.07 -6.26
C SER A 172 -3.45 21.51 -6.76
N ASP A 173 -2.88 22.39 -5.94
CA ASP A 173 -2.73 23.82 -6.24
C ASP A 173 -1.42 24.12 -7.00
N ALA A 174 -0.52 23.14 -7.16
CA ALA A 174 0.70 23.29 -7.95
C ALA A 174 0.35 23.41 -9.45
N PRO A 175 0.77 24.48 -10.15
CA PRO A 175 0.59 24.57 -11.60
C PRO A 175 1.32 23.41 -12.28
N MET A 176 0.67 22.78 -13.26
CA MET A 176 1.34 21.84 -14.16
C MET A 176 2.57 22.54 -14.74
N GLU A 177 3.76 22.17 -14.30
CA GLU A 177 4.98 22.52 -15.02
C GLU A 177 4.85 21.91 -16.42
N PRO A 178 4.97 22.73 -17.49
CA PRO A 178 4.93 22.21 -18.84
C PRO A 178 6.16 21.32 -19.09
N PRO A 179 6.02 20.31 -19.98
CA PRO A 179 7.08 19.36 -20.32
C PRO A 179 8.32 20.00 -20.94
#